data_AF-A0A0B8NUY3-F1
#
_entry.id   AF-A0A0B8NUY3-F1
#
_cell.length_a   1.000
_cell.length_b   1.000
_cell.length_c   1.000
_cell.angle_alpha   90.00
_cell.angle_beta   90.00
_cell.angle_gamma   90.00
#
_symmetry.space_group_name_H-M   'P 1'
#
loop_
_entity.id
_entity.type
_entity.pdbx_description
1 polymer ?
#
loop_
_entity_poly.entity_id
_entity_poly.type
_entity_poly.pdbx_seq_one_letter_code
_entity_poly.pdbx_strand_id
1 'polypeptide(L)'
;MKVSILFLAVLISLSAQANECPVTKAVIISNASERIDSAGSDEPEYVNEDVIEGYLKQTFMIPPAYEAIAGQLMFLSNEWPYWYGSQFNDSYSAMLAVAAEKQSLAKGNVNSSSWTASSSDYNGETPEISYEVDLTGFAEQQATLTYEVKNVGDRKVDSALAISPVKVVRTDDFVQASSGYISQGGTISGDWGASIRLSFTNKNVLGTILQVENKAGGYDAKQGAIVLPGQTVTYTFTSWGGEPYSWEIDVSTLSDAMLVEYEIESTWVDGMPVNPCIY
;
A
#
# COMPACT_ATOMS: atom_id res chain seq x y z
N MET A 1 16.82 -34.13 -43.76
CA MET A 1 16.51 -32.81 -43.15
C MET A 1 15.87 -33.06 -41.79
N LYS A 2 16.59 -32.76 -40.70
CA LYS A 2 16.05 -32.79 -39.33
C LYS A 2 15.48 -31.41 -39.04
N VAL A 3 14.17 -31.33 -38.79
CA VAL A 3 13.52 -30.11 -38.30
C VAL A 3 13.45 -30.24 -36.79
N SER A 4 14.30 -29.51 -36.08
CA SER A 4 14.17 -29.33 -34.63
C SER A 4 13.10 -28.29 -34.37
N ILE A 5 11.98 -28.71 -33.78
CA ILE A 5 10.97 -27.80 -33.25
C ILE A 5 11.44 -27.40 -31.85
N LEU A 6 11.92 -26.15 -31.75
CA LEU A 6 12.27 -25.52 -30.49
C LEU A 6 10.96 -25.07 -29.82
N PHE A 7 10.53 -25.75 -28.76
CA PHE A 7 9.44 -25.27 -27.91
C PHE A 7 9.97 -24.10 -27.07
N LEU A 8 9.62 -22.88 -27.46
CA LEU A 8 9.83 -21.69 -26.64
C LEU A 8 8.70 -21.64 -25.61
N ALA A 9 9.00 -22.01 -24.37
CA ALA A 9 8.10 -21.76 -23.24
C ALA A 9 8.07 -20.25 -22.99
N VAL A 10 7.00 -19.59 -23.41
CA VAL A 10 6.71 -18.22 -23.02
C VAL A 10 6.27 -18.26 -21.57
N LEU A 11 7.17 -17.88 -20.66
CA LEU A 11 6.82 -17.51 -19.28
C LEU A 11 5.98 -16.24 -19.36
N ILE A 12 4.66 -16.41 -19.32
CA ILE A 12 3.76 -15.30 -19.04
C ILE A 12 3.90 -15.04 -17.54
N SER A 13 4.77 -14.09 -17.17
CA SER A 13 4.69 -13.48 -15.85
C SER A 13 3.36 -12.76 -15.77
N LEU A 14 2.37 -13.39 -15.14
CA LEU A 14 1.24 -12.66 -14.58
C LEU A 14 1.86 -11.74 -13.53
N SER A 15 1.92 -10.44 -13.83
CA SER A 15 2.18 -9.42 -12.82
C SER A 15 1.10 -9.59 -11.76
N ALA A 16 1.49 -10.09 -10.58
CA ALA A 16 0.64 -10.01 -9.42
C ALA A 16 0.23 -8.53 -9.27
N GLN A 17 -1.07 -8.27 -9.18
CA GLN A 17 -1.53 -6.92 -8.86
C GLN A 17 -0.95 -6.59 -7.49
N ALA A 18 -0.11 -5.56 -7.43
CA ALA A 18 0.44 -5.09 -6.18
C ALA A 18 -0.72 -4.84 -5.22
N ASN A 19 -0.64 -5.40 -4.01
CA ASN A 19 -1.65 -5.18 -3.00
C ASN A 19 -1.57 -3.71 -2.57
N GLU A 20 -2.50 -2.89 -3.08
CA GLU A 20 -2.60 -1.48 -2.73
C GLU A 20 -3.49 -1.32 -1.49
N CYS A 21 -3.05 -0.50 -0.53
CA CYS A 21 -3.81 -0.29 0.70
C CYS A 21 -3.97 1.19 1.07
N PRO A 22 -5.20 1.73 1.17
CA PRO A 22 -5.41 3.13 1.49
C PRO A 22 -5.01 3.41 2.95
N VAL A 23 -4.09 4.35 3.13
CA VAL A 23 -3.61 4.85 4.43
C VAL A 23 -4.25 6.19 4.80
N THR A 24 -4.94 6.83 3.85
CA THR A 24 -5.69 8.06 4.06
C THR A 24 -7.08 7.96 3.43
N LYS A 25 -7.98 8.85 3.84
CA LYS A 25 -9.28 9.04 3.18
C LYS A 25 -9.18 10.15 2.15
N ALA A 26 -10.07 10.12 1.16
CA ALA A 26 -10.28 11.26 0.28
C ALA A 26 -10.68 12.49 1.11
N VAL A 27 -10.12 13.66 0.78
CA VAL A 27 -10.32 14.88 1.55
C VAL A 27 -10.09 16.11 0.68
N ILE A 28 -10.81 17.19 0.97
CA ILE A 28 -10.57 18.51 0.39
C ILE A 28 -10.05 19.41 1.51
N ILE A 29 -8.93 20.09 1.29
CA ILE A 29 -8.44 21.16 2.17
C ILE A 29 -8.52 22.50 1.46
N SER A 30 -8.95 23.55 2.15
CA SER A 30 -9.13 24.88 1.56
C SER A 30 -8.52 25.98 2.43
N ASN A 31 -8.07 27.06 1.79
CA ASN A 31 -7.60 28.27 2.45
C ASN A 31 -8.75 29.23 2.86
N ALA A 32 -10.01 28.81 2.72
CA ALA A 32 -11.21 29.62 2.99
C ALA A 32 -11.41 30.05 4.46
N SER A 33 -10.53 29.66 5.39
CA SER A 33 -10.73 29.86 6.83
C SER A 33 -10.22 31.20 7.41
N GLU A 34 -9.65 32.13 6.63
CA GLU A 34 -9.32 33.46 7.16
C GLU A 34 -10.48 34.47 7.07
N ARG A 35 -11.61 34.21 7.74
CA ARG A 35 -12.55 35.29 8.12
C ARG A 35 -12.28 35.74 9.55
N ILE A 36 -11.42 36.76 9.68
CA ILE A 36 -11.28 37.58 10.90
C ILE A 36 -12.65 38.12 11.31
N ASP A 37 -12.97 37.91 12.57
CA ASP A 37 -13.85 38.66 13.46
C ASP A 37 -14.34 39.97 12.83
N SER A 38 -15.55 39.92 12.25
CA SER A 38 -16.25 41.13 11.83
C SER A 38 -16.73 41.83 13.09
N ALA A 39 -15.97 42.82 13.58
CA ALA A 39 -16.53 43.85 14.43
C ALA A 39 -17.63 44.59 13.64
N GLY A 40 -18.88 44.13 13.80
CA GLY A 40 -20.08 44.90 13.44
C GLY A 40 -20.80 44.52 12.14
N SER A 41 -21.24 43.28 11.97
CA SER A 41 -22.39 43.00 11.09
C SER A 41 -23.33 41.98 11.72
N ASP A 42 -24.55 42.43 12.02
CA ASP A 42 -25.66 41.72 12.67
C ASP A 42 -26.35 40.67 11.77
N GLU A 43 -25.60 39.71 11.22
CA GLU A 43 -26.19 38.58 10.46
C GLU A 43 -25.55 37.26 10.91
N PRO A 44 -26.34 36.20 11.16
CA PRO A 44 -25.86 35.00 11.82
C PRO A 44 -25.12 34.05 10.86
N GLU A 45 -23.98 33.56 11.35
CA GLU A 45 -23.59 32.15 11.46
C GLU A 45 -23.78 31.21 10.26
N TYR A 46 -22.65 30.70 9.73
CA TYR A 46 -22.50 29.29 9.33
C TYR A 46 -21.04 28.89 9.56
N VAL A 47 -20.76 28.26 10.70
CA VAL A 47 -19.48 27.56 10.93
C VAL A 47 -19.66 26.15 10.40
N ASN A 48 -19.04 25.84 9.27
CA ASN A 48 -19.02 24.49 8.73
C ASN A 48 -17.88 23.74 9.40
N GLU A 49 -18.18 22.85 10.35
CA GLU A 49 -17.21 22.15 11.21
C GLU A 49 -16.30 21.17 10.45
N ASP A 50 -16.50 20.98 9.14
CA ASP A 50 -15.78 20.02 8.28
C ASP A 50 -14.64 20.64 7.43
N VAL A 51 -14.31 21.93 7.58
CA VAL A 51 -13.24 22.60 6.82
C VAL A 51 -11.95 22.67 7.63
N ILE A 52 -10.92 21.92 7.21
CA ILE A 52 -9.57 21.98 7.80
C ILE A 52 -8.79 23.13 7.14
N GLU A 53 -8.32 24.08 7.95
CA GLU A 53 -7.60 25.28 7.51
C GLU A 53 -6.33 24.96 6.72
N GLY A 54 -6.35 25.12 5.39
CA GLY A 54 -5.18 25.26 4.50
C GLY A 54 -4.09 24.18 4.57
N TYR A 55 -4.25 23.14 5.38
CA TYR A 55 -3.15 22.29 5.82
C TYR A 55 -3.66 20.94 6.33
N LEU A 56 -3.13 19.85 5.79
CA LEU A 56 -3.37 18.49 6.26
C LEU A 56 -2.04 17.83 6.55
N LYS A 57 -1.91 17.28 7.76
CA LYS A 57 -0.78 16.45 8.16
C LYS A 57 -1.26 15.09 8.61
N GLN A 58 -0.81 14.05 7.93
CA GLN A 58 -1.15 12.67 8.23
C GLN A 58 0.12 11.86 8.43
N THR A 59 0.19 11.16 9.55
CA THR A 59 1.32 10.30 9.88
C THR A 59 0.89 8.85 9.89
N PHE A 60 1.69 7.98 9.28
CA PHE A 60 1.48 6.54 9.29
C PHE A 60 2.82 5.82 9.38
N MET A 61 2.81 4.59 9.88
CA MET A 61 3.99 3.73 9.83
C MET A 61 4.06 3.10 8.46
N ILE A 62 5.23 3.09 7.83
CA ILE A 62 5.48 2.33 6.60
C ILE A 62 5.47 0.86 7.00
N PRO A 63 4.48 0.07 6.55
CA PRO A 63 4.43 -1.34 6.92
C PRO A 63 5.63 -2.07 6.33
N PRO A 64 6.13 -3.14 6.98
CA PRO A 64 7.12 -4.00 6.34
C PRO A 64 6.58 -4.58 5.03
N ALA A 65 7.49 -4.78 4.07
CA ALA A 65 7.21 -5.22 2.70
C ALA A 65 6.38 -4.26 1.81
N TYR A 66 5.96 -3.10 2.30
CA TYR A 66 5.43 -2.04 1.43
C TYR A 66 6.56 -1.13 0.98
N GLU A 67 6.73 -1.04 -0.34
CA GLU A 67 7.90 -0.42 -0.96
C GLU A 67 7.54 0.84 -1.74
N ALA A 68 6.26 1.19 -1.85
CA ALA A 68 5.88 2.44 -2.47
C ALA A 68 4.66 3.08 -1.82
N ILE A 69 4.52 4.38 -2.04
CA ILE A 69 3.30 5.13 -1.77
C ILE A 69 2.83 5.80 -3.05
N ALA A 70 1.55 5.68 -3.35
CA ALA A 70 0.92 6.26 -4.52
C ALA A 70 -0.29 7.10 -4.12
N GLY A 71 -0.50 8.22 -4.80
CA GLY A 71 -1.67 9.06 -4.58
C GLY A 71 -1.90 10.04 -5.71
N GLN A 72 -3.02 10.74 -5.60
CA GLN A 72 -3.51 11.68 -6.61
C GLN A 72 -4.08 12.90 -5.94
N LEU A 73 -3.89 14.06 -6.57
CA LEU A 73 -4.47 15.32 -6.12
C LEU A 73 -4.87 16.22 -7.28
N MET A 74 -5.77 17.15 -7.03
CA MET A 74 -6.17 18.23 -7.94
C MET A 74 -6.16 19.56 -7.19
N PHE A 75 -5.68 20.61 -7.84
CA PHE A 75 -5.77 21.96 -7.32
C PHE A 75 -7.04 22.62 -7.86
N LEU A 76 -7.84 23.17 -6.96
CA LEU A 76 -9.13 23.81 -7.22
C LEU A 76 -9.00 25.30 -6.89
N SER A 77 -9.62 26.17 -7.67
CA SER A 77 -9.51 27.61 -7.41
C SER A 77 -10.70 28.41 -7.93
N ASN A 78 -11.14 29.37 -7.12
CA ASN A 78 -12.06 30.44 -7.52
C ASN A 78 -11.35 31.63 -8.18
N GLU A 79 -10.01 31.68 -8.11
CA GLU A 79 -9.20 32.68 -8.78
C GLU A 79 -9.26 32.52 -10.31
N TRP A 80 -9.28 31.27 -10.78
CA TRP A 80 -9.42 30.98 -12.20
C TRP A 80 -10.88 31.17 -12.67
N PRO A 81 -11.15 31.69 -13.89
CA PRO A 81 -10.19 32.23 -14.84
C PRO A 81 -9.88 33.72 -14.61
N TYR A 82 -10.65 34.41 -13.77
CA TYR A 82 -10.69 35.88 -13.73
C TYR A 82 -9.42 36.55 -13.21
N TRP A 83 -8.70 35.88 -12.32
CA TRP A 83 -7.49 36.37 -11.66
C TRP A 83 -6.23 35.61 -12.09
N TYR A 84 -6.36 34.69 -13.05
CA TYR A 84 -5.22 33.99 -13.64
C TYR A 84 -4.27 34.98 -14.35
N GLY A 85 -2.98 34.89 -14.04
CA GLY A 85 -1.93 35.80 -14.49
C GLY A 85 -1.78 37.07 -13.65
N SER A 86 -2.52 37.20 -12.54
CA SER A 86 -2.45 38.35 -11.65
C SER A 86 -1.47 38.13 -10.49
N GLN A 87 -1.39 39.11 -9.57
CA GLN A 87 -0.63 38.96 -8.32
C GLN A 87 -1.32 38.05 -7.29
N PHE A 88 -2.63 37.80 -7.48
CA PHE A 88 -3.39 36.82 -6.71
C PHE A 88 -3.03 35.44 -7.27
N ASN A 89 -2.36 34.64 -6.45
CA ASN A 89 -1.62 33.48 -6.93
C ASN A 89 -1.55 32.39 -5.87
N ASP A 90 -2.71 31.97 -5.42
CA ASP A 90 -2.84 30.90 -4.42
C ASP A 90 -1.99 29.71 -4.83
N SER A 91 -1.35 29.11 -3.84
CA SER A 91 -0.35 28.07 -4.05
C SER A 91 -0.65 26.84 -3.25
N TYR A 92 -0.18 25.71 -3.76
CA TYR A 92 -0.31 24.43 -3.08
C TYR A 92 1.04 23.70 -3.02
N SER A 93 1.17 22.85 -2.02
CA SER A 93 2.28 21.90 -1.93
C SER A 93 1.85 20.59 -1.30
N ALA A 94 2.43 19.50 -1.78
CA ALA A 94 2.33 18.16 -1.22
C ALA A 94 3.75 17.65 -0.96
N MET A 95 3.99 17.16 0.24
CA MET A 95 5.28 16.68 0.70
C MET A 95 5.13 15.36 1.46
N LEU A 96 6.13 14.51 1.30
CA LEU A 96 6.33 13.31 2.09
C LEU A 96 7.61 13.48 2.90
N ALA A 97 7.56 13.21 4.19
CA ALA A 97 8.73 13.13 5.04
C ALA A 97 8.82 11.74 5.66
N VAL A 98 9.97 11.10 5.54
CA VAL A 98 10.27 9.80 6.13
C VAL A 98 11.67 9.91 6.74
N ALA A 99 11.80 9.57 8.02
CA ALA A 99 13.06 9.79 8.75
C ALA A 99 13.54 11.25 8.68
N ALA A 100 14.80 11.47 8.27
CA ALA A 100 15.37 12.79 8.00
C ALA A 100 15.10 13.28 6.56
N GLU A 101 14.54 12.45 5.70
CA GLU A 101 14.32 12.75 4.28
C GLU A 101 12.98 13.44 4.06
N LYS A 102 12.98 14.41 3.14
CA LYS A 102 11.78 15.15 2.72
C LYS A 102 11.74 15.20 1.20
N GLN A 103 10.64 14.75 0.63
CA GLN A 103 10.40 14.73 -0.79
C GLN A 103 9.18 15.58 -1.14
N SER A 104 9.32 16.43 -2.16
CA SER A 104 8.18 17.15 -2.74
C SER A 104 7.47 16.22 -3.71
N LEU A 105 6.18 15.99 -3.47
CA LEU A 105 5.33 15.13 -4.30
C LEU A 105 4.73 15.95 -5.46
N ALA A 106 4.18 17.11 -5.13
CA ALA A 106 3.64 18.06 -6.08
C ALA A 106 3.70 19.47 -5.48
N LYS A 107 3.73 20.49 -6.35
CA LYS A 107 3.57 21.89 -5.96
C LYS A 107 3.17 22.70 -7.18
N GLY A 108 2.48 23.79 -6.94
CA GLY A 108 2.08 24.72 -7.99
C GLY A 108 1.36 25.93 -7.41
N ASN A 109 0.89 26.78 -8.30
CA ASN A 109 0.04 27.90 -7.97
C ASN A 109 -0.90 28.21 -9.12
N VAL A 110 -1.81 29.16 -8.91
CA VAL A 110 -2.80 29.53 -9.93
C VAL A 110 -2.15 29.86 -11.26
N ASN A 111 -1.08 30.66 -11.26
CA ASN A 111 -0.42 31.13 -12.48
C ASN A 111 0.50 30.09 -13.16
N SER A 112 0.86 29.01 -12.47
CA SER A 112 1.76 27.97 -12.98
C SER A 112 1.03 26.66 -13.31
N SER A 113 -0.28 26.62 -13.15
CA SER A 113 -1.10 25.41 -13.34
C SER A 113 -1.92 25.49 -14.63
N SER A 114 -2.29 24.32 -15.15
CA SER A 114 -3.23 24.21 -16.27
C SER A 114 -4.63 23.96 -15.72
N TRP A 115 -5.65 24.59 -16.32
CA TRP A 115 -6.98 24.66 -15.74
C TRP A 115 -8.07 24.25 -16.74
N THR A 116 -9.09 23.59 -16.22
CA THR A 116 -10.39 23.38 -16.85
C THR A 116 -11.49 23.91 -15.94
N ALA A 117 -12.66 24.20 -16.50
CA ALA A 117 -13.83 24.54 -15.68
C ALA A 117 -14.19 23.34 -14.79
N SER A 118 -14.39 23.59 -13.50
CA SER A 118 -14.79 22.54 -12.55
C SER A 118 -16.31 22.46 -12.43
N SER A 119 -16.82 21.28 -12.05
CA SER A 119 -18.21 21.09 -11.64
C SER A 119 -18.41 21.15 -10.12
N SER A 120 -17.35 21.44 -9.37
CA SER A 120 -17.37 21.61 -7.91
C SER A 120 -17.74 23.04 -7.52
N ASP A 121 -17.69 23.36 -6.23
CA ASP A 121 -17.88 24.73 -5.70
C ASP A 121 -16.76 25.71 -6.09
N TYR A 122 -15.76 25.24 -6.85
CA TYR A 122 -14.67 26.06 -7.38
C TYR A 122 -14.87 26.35 -8.87
N ASN A 123 -14.45 27.52 -9.32
CA ASN A 123 -14.56 27.91 -10.73
C ASN A 123 -13.69 27.04 -11.68
N GLY A 124 -12.50 26.63 -11.22
CA GLY A 124 -11.56 25.85 -12.00
C GLY A 124 -10.91 24.71 -11.22
N GLU A 125 -10.46 23.69 -11.96
CA GLU A 125 -9.68 22.56 -11.46
C GLU A 125 -8.50 22.26 -12.40
N THR A 126 -7.41 21.73 -11.85
CA THR A 126 -6.30 21.18 -12.63
C THR A 126 -6.57 19.75 -13.07
N PRO A 127 -5.92 19.25 -14.14
CA PRO A 127 -5.82 17.81 -14.36
C PRO A 127 -5.33 17.08 -13.11
N GLU A 128 -5.70 15.81 -12.98
CA GLU A 128 -5.24 14.97 -11.87
C GLU A 128 -3.71 14.84 -11.87
N ILE A 129 -3.12 15.09 -10.71
CA ILE A 129 -1.68 15.03 -10.48
C ILE A 129 -1.39 13.77 -9.67
N SER A 130 -0.90 12.75 -10.36
CA SER A 130 -0.45 11.50 -9.74
C SER A 130 0.98 11.61 -9.23
N TYR A 131 1.26 11.01 -8.08
CA TYR A 131 2.62 10.80 -7.59
C TYR A 131 2.77 9.36 -7.09
N GLU A 132 3.98 8.85 -7.22
CA GLU A 132 4.41 7.56 -6.68
C GLU A 132 5.82 7.74 -6.13
N VAL A 133 6.09 7.24 -4.93
CA VAL A 133 7.39 7.35 -4.27
C VAL A 133 7.81 5.99 -3.76
N ASP A 134 9.03 5.59 -4.13
CA ASP A 134 9.73 4.43 -3.60
C ASP A 134 10.11 4.67 -2.13
N LEU A 135 9.70 3.73 -1.28
CA LEU A 135 9.90 3.67 0.15
C LEU A 135 10.76 2.46 0.56
N THR A 136 11.41 1.79 -0.40
CA THR A 136 12.32 0.67 -0.14
C THR A 136 13.37 1.08 0.90
N GLY A 137 13.53 0.26 1.94
CA GLY A 137 14.47 0.52 3.03
C GLY A 137 13.95 1.45 4.14
N PHE A 138 12.73 1.96 4.01
CA PHE A 138 12.06 2.74 5.06
C PHE A 138 10.96 1.97 5.80
N ALA A 139 10.92 0.64 5.65
CA ALA A 139 10.06 -0.24 6.42
C ALA A 139 10.18 0.07 7.93
N GLU A 140 9.04 0.03 8.63
CA GLU A 140 8.92 0.30 10.07
C GLU A 140 9.26 1.73 10.49
N GLN A 141 9.51 2.64 9.55
CA GLN A 141 9.73 4.05 9.83
C GLN A 141 8.42 4.83 9.73
N GLN A 142 8.31 5.93 10.48
CA GLN A 142 7.16 6.81 10.39
C GLN A 142 7.28 7.70 9.14
N ALA A 143 6.26 7.66 8.30
CA ALA A 143 6.04 8.59 7.20
C ALA A 143 5.05 9.67 7.61
N THR A 144 5.26 10.88 7.09
CA THR A 144 4.39 12.04 7.26
C THR A 144 4.06 12.64 5.92
N LEU A 145 2.79 12.58 5.53
CA LEU A 145 2.27 13.36 4.41
C LEU A 145 1.84 14.74 4.91
N THR A 146 2.21 15.76 4.15
CA THR A 146 1.82 17.14 4.39
C THR A 146 1.26 17.73 3.10
N TYR A 147 0.03 18.22 3.16
CA TYR A 147 -0.59 18.99 2.09
C TYR A 147 -0.87 20.38 2.60
N GLU A 148 -0.67 21.38 1.76
CA GLU A 148 -0.84 22.77 2.12
C GLU A 148 -1.41 23.56 0.94
N VAL A 149 -2.33 24.46 1.24
CA VAL A 149 -2.87 25.47 0.33
C VAL A 149 -2.73 26.83 1.00
N LYS A 150 -2.04 27.75 0.34
CA LYS A 150 -1.79 29.11 0.83
C LYS A 150 -2.56 30.12 0.00
N ASN A 151 -3.22 31.03 0.69
CA ASN A 151 -3.69 32.25 0.06
C ASN A 151 -2.51 33.18 -0.25
N VAL A 152 -2.45 33.71 -1.47
CA VAL A 152 -1.42 34.66 -1.89
C VAL A 152 -2.07 35.88 -2.54
N GLY A 153 -1.99 37.00 -1.83
CA GLY A 153 -2.35 38.31 -2.39
C GLY A 153 -3.75 38.80 -2.02
N ASP A 154 -4.67 37.94 -1.57
CA ASP A 154 -5.96 38.35 -1.02
C ASP A 154 -6.54 37.40 0.04
N ARG A 155 -7.86 37.48 0.29
CA ARG A 155 -8.67 36.66 1.22
C ARG A 155 -10.12 36.53 0.74
N LYS A 156 -10.37 36.84 -0.53
CA LYS A 156 -11.70 37.00 -1.14
C LYS A 156 -12.03 35.84 -2.05
N VAL A 157 -11.02 35.30 -2.72
CA VAL A 157 -11.14 34.13 -3.58
C VAL A 157 -10.37 32.99 -2.97
N ASP A 158 -11.04 31.85 -2.85
CA ASP A 158 -10.50 30.69 -2.17
C ASP A 158 -10.01 29.65 -3.17
N SER A 159 -9.02 28.89 -2.74
CA SER A 159 -8.47 27.74 -3.44
C SER A 159 -8.45 26.53 -2.50
N ALA A 160 -8.33 25.35 -3.10
CA ALA A 160 -8.33 24.10 -2.37
C ALA A 160 -7.50 23.01 -3.06
N LEU A 161 -7.16 21.99 -2.29
CA LEU A 161 -6.63 20.74 -2.80
C LEU A 161 -7.64 19.63 -2.55
N ALA A 162 -8.11 19.01 -3.63
CA ALA A 162 -8.79 17.72 -3.56
C ALA A 162 -7.76 16.60 -3.61
N ILE A 163 -7.76 15.73 -2.60
CA ILE A 163 -6.79 14.66 -2.41
C ILE A 163 -7.54 13.34 -2.43
N SER A 164 -7.19 12.46 -3.36
CA SER A 164 -7.71 11.10 -3.40
C SER A 164 -7.11 10.25 -2.27
N PRO A 165 -7.70 9.09 -1.92
CA PRO A 165 -7.11 8.19 -0.93
C PRO A 165 -5.69 7.81 -1.33
N VAL A 166 -4.74 8.07 -0.44
CA VAL A 166 -3.33 7.71 -0.64
C VAL A 166 -3.15 6.26 -0.25
N LYS A 167 -2.44 5.52 -1.08
CA LYS A 167 -2.23 4.10 -0.91
C LYS A 167 -0.76 3.79 -0.68
N VAL A 168 -0.48 2.87 0.22
CA VAL A 168 0.80 2.16 0.21
C VAL A 168 0.68 0.97 -0.72
N VAL A 169 1.75 0.70 -1.46
CA VAL A 169 1.80 -0.35 -2.48
C VAL A 169 2.83 -1.38 -2.03
N ARG A 170 2.38 -2.64 -1.99
CA ARG A 170 3.25 -3.79 -1.75
C ARG A 170 3.61 -4.44 -3.08
N THR A 171 4.88 -4.38 -3.43
CA THR A 171 5.53 -5.32 -4.35
C THR A 171 5.71 -6.63 -3.57
N ASP A 172 5.14 -7.74 -4.05
CA ASP A 172 5.02 -8.98 -3.28
C ASP A 172 6.36 -9.60 -2.86
N ASP A 173 6.91 -9.16 -1.74
CA ASP A 173 8.04 -9.80 -1.09
C ASP A 173 7.57 -10.57 0.14
N PHE A 174 7.74 -11.88 0.07
CA PHE A 174 7.61 -12.79 1.19
C PHE A 174 8.77 -12.54 2.16
N VAL A 175 8.50 -12.41 3.45
CA VAL A 175 9.54 -12.29 4.49
C VAL A 175 9.58 -13.53 5.37
N GLN A 176 10.74 -13.86 5.92
CA GLN A 176 10.87 -15.00 6.84
C GLN A 176 9.97 -14.80 8.09
N ALA A 177 9.06 -15.74 8.31
CA ALA A 177 8.10 -15.74 9.41
C ALA A 177 8.46 -16.74 10.51
N SER A 178 8.86 -17.95 10.14
CA SER A 178 9.14 -19.03 11.09
C SER A 178 10.02 -20.10 10.45
N SER A 179 10.65 -20.93 11.28
CA SER A 179 11.35 -22.14 10.85
C SER A 179 11.34 -23.19 11.94
N GLY A 180 11.62 -24.43 11.58
CA GLY A 180 11.68 -25.52 12.54
C GLY A 180 11.98 -26.87 11.91
N TYR A 181 11.73 -27.93 12.68
CA TYR A 181 11.95 -29.30 12.25
C TYR A 181 10.74 -30.16 12.56
N ILE A 182 10.42 -31.09 11.67
CA ILE A 182 9.38 -32.09 11.88
C ILE A 182 9.99 -33.48 11.70
N SER A 183 9.81 -34.32 12.72
CA SER A 183 10.07 -35.75 12.63
C SER A 183 8.76 -36.50 12.88
N GLN A 184 8.38 -37.39 11.95
CA GLN A 184 7.15 -38.22 11.98
C GLN A 184 5.80 -37.54 11.66
N GLY A 185 5.79 -36.25 11.31
CA GLY A 185 4.59 -35.51 10.94
C GLY A 185 4.11 -34.61 12.07
N GLY A 186 3.20 -33.70 11.77
CA GLY A 186 2.69 -32.74 12.74
C GLY A 186 1.97 -31.59 12.07
N THR A 187 1.47 -30.68 12.90
CA THR A 187 0.75 -29.49 12.47
C THR A 187 1.64 -28.28 12.73
N ILE A 188 1.78 -27.43 11.70
CA ILE A 188 2.40 -26.12 11.81
C ILE A 188 1.26 -25.10 11.87
N SER A 189 1.19 -24.34 12.96
CA SER A 189 0.16 -23.32 13.16
C SER A 189 0.77 -21.97 13.47
N GLY A 190 0.15 -20.90 12.99
CA GLY A 190 0.56 -19.54 13.30
C GLY A 190 -0.30 -18.50 12.60
N ASP A 191 -0.18 -17.27 13.08
CA ASP A 191 -0.83 -16.09 12.50
C ASP A 191 0.15 -15.43 11.52
N TRP A 192 -0.19 -15.46 10.24
CA TRP A 192 0.67 -15.00 9.13
C TRP A 192 -0.13 -14.20 8.11
N GLY A 193 0.44 -13.90 6.96
CA GLY A 193 -0.23 -13.15 5.89
C GLY A 193 -1.23 -13.99 5.12
N ALA A 194 -1.99 -13.32 4.27
CA ALA A 194 -2.95 -13.94 3.37
C ALA A 194 -2.25 -14.86 2.35
N SER A 195 -0.95 -14.70 2.13
CA SER A 195 -0.12 -15.68 1.42
C SER A 195 1.09 -16.12 2.24
N ILE A 196 1.40 -17.42 2.18
CA ILE A 196 2.59 -18.01 2.79
C ILE A 196 3.34 -18.91 1.78
N ARG A 197 4.67 -18.95 1.89
CA ARG A 197 5.56 -19.91 1.22
C ARG A 197 6.13 -20.85 2.28
N LEU A 198 5.88 -22.14 2.12
CA LEU A 198 6.43 -23.19 2.97
C LEU A 198 7.47 -23.98 2.21
N SER A 199 8.71 -23.90 2.66
CA SER A 199 9.84 -24.66 2.12
C SER A 199 10.18 -25.81 3.06
N PHE A 200 10.31 -27.02 2.53
CA PHE A 200 10.71 -28.22 3.28
C PHE A 200 12.01 -28.79 2.72
N THR A 201 13.03 -28.88 3.56
CA THR A 201 14.32 -29.48 3.23
C THR A 201 14.45 -30.85 3.88
N ASN A 202 14.62 -31.91 3.08
CA ASN A 202 14.80 -33.25 3.62
C ASN A 202 16.21 -33.42 4.24
N LYS A 203 16.26 -33.68 5.55
CA LYS A 203 17.50 -33.89 6.31
C LYS A 203 17.81 -35.38 6.54
N ASN A 204 16.96 -36.28 6.06
CA ASN A 204 17.26 -37.71 6.07
C ASN A 204 18.31 -38.09 5.02
N VAL A 205 18.89 -39.28 5.23
CA VAL A 205 19.76 -39.94 4.24
C VAL A 205 19.00 -40.64 3.12
N LEU A 206 17.67 -40.79 3.26
CA LEU A 206 16.78 -41.38 2.26
C LEU A 206 15.71 -40.37 1.82
N GLY A 207 15.12 -40.60 0.64
CA GLY A 207 14.00 -39.79 0.17
C GLY A 207 12.77 -39.97 1.07
N THR A 208 12.01 -38.89 1.23
CA THR A 208 10.79 -38.87 2.06
C THR A 208 9.63 -38.38 1.21
N ILE A 209 8.46 -39.02 1.35
CA ILE A 209 7.21 -38.59 0.75
C ILE A 209 6.56 -37.60 1.72
N LEU A 210 6.39 -36.35 1.30
CA LEU A 210 5.73 -35.29 2.05
C LEU A 210 4.31 -35.09 1.51
N GLN A 211 3.34 -34.99 2.41
CA GLN A 211 2.01 -34.47 2.15
C GLN A 211 1.76 -33.26 3.06
N VAL A 212 1.33 -32.16 2.47
CA VAL A 212 1.10 -30.88 3.14
C VAL A 212 -0.34 -30.47 2.87
N GLU A 213 -1.11 -30.19 3.91
CA GLU A 213 -2.54 -29.89 3.82
C GLU A 213 -2.88 -28.61 4.61
N ASN A 214 -3.49 -27.62 3.95
CA ASN A 214 -4.02 -26.43 4.61
C ASN A 214 -5.44 -26.71 5.13
N LYS A 215 -5.62 -26.68 6.46
CA LYS A 215 -6.91 -26.95 7.12
C LYS A 215 -7.91 -25.80 7.02
N ALA A 216 -7.45 -24.58 6.74
CA ALA A 216 -8.35 -23.43 6.59
C ALA A 216 -9.23 -23.51 5.32
N GLY A 217 -8.93 -24.44 4.41
CA GLY A 217 -9.60 -24.57 3.11
C GLY A 217 -9.06 -23.57 2.07
N GLY A 218 -9.45 -23.76 0.80
CA GLY A 218 -8.98 -22.93 -0.33
C GLY A 218 -8.64 -23.75 -1.58
N TYR A 219 -8.13 -23.09 -2.62
CA TYR A 219 -7.51 -23.76 -3.77
C TYR A 219 -6.21 -24.46 -3.31
N ASP A 220 -5.91 -25.64 -3.87
CA ASP A 220 -4.71 -26.43 -3.55
C ASP A 220 -4.51 -26.74 -2.06
N ALA A 221 -5.61 -27.01 -1.34
CA ALA A 221 -5.61 -27.34 0.08
C ALA A 221 -4.77 -28.57 0.44
N LYS A 222 -4.33 -29.39 -0.53
CA LYS A 222 -3.45 -30.53 -0.31
C LYS A 222 -2.43 -30.66 -1.44
N GLN A 223 -1.15 -30.68 -1.07
CA GLN A 223 -0.01 -30.80 -1.97
C GLN A 223 0.91 -31.91 -1.47
N GLY A 224 1.74 -32.48 -2.34
CA GLY A 224 2.68 -33.51 -1.92
C GLY A 224 3.77 -33.78 -2.95
N ALA A 225 4.93 -34.21 -2.47
CA ALA A 225 6.10 -34.48 -3.28
C ALA A 225 7.00 -35.55 -2.65
N ILE A 226 7.80 -36.21 -3.49
CA ILE A 226 8.94 -36.98 -3.03
C ILE A 226 10.12 -36.02 -2.93
N VAL A 227 10.67 -35.86 -1.73
CA VAL A 227 11.80 -34.97 -1.47
C VAL A 227 13.05 -35.82 -1.23
N LEU A 228 14.04 -35.73 -2.12
CA LEU A 228 15.29 -36.49 -1.99
C LEU A 228 16.20 -35.89 -0.89
N PRO A 229 17.18 -36.65 -0.39
CA PRO A 229 18.13 -36.15 0.62
C PRO A 229 18.76 -34.81 0.23
N GLY A 230 18.67 -33.82 1.12
CA GLY A 230 19.21 -32.48 0.93
C GLY A 230 18.43 -31.60 -0.06
N GLN A 231 17.36 -32.10 -0.70
CA GLN A 231 16.52 -31.28 -1.56
C GLN A 231 15.50 -30.47 -0.75
N THR A 232 15.14 -29.33 -1.32
CA THR A 232 14.08 -28.44 -0.83
C THR A 232 12.91 -28.44 -1.81
N VAL A 233 11.70 -28.52 -1.28
CA VAL A 233 10.45 -28.27 -2.04
C VAL A 233 9.72 -27.10 -1.42
N THR A 234 9.13 -26.23 -2.24
CA THR A 234 8.39 -25.06 -1.78
C THR A 234 6.95 -25.14 -2.25
N TYR A 235 6.03 -24.89 -1.33
CA TYR A 235 4.59 -24.79 -1.57
C TYR A 235 4.13 -23.37 -1.26
N THR A 236 3.25 -22.81 -2.09
CA THR A 236 2.64 -21.50 -1.82
C THR A 236 1.17 -21.72 -1.53
N PHE A 237 0.68 -21.12 -0.45
CA PHE A 237 -0.73 -21.10 -0.10
C PHE A 237 -1.19 -19.65 -0.03
N THR A 238 -2.39 -19.41 -0.56
CA THR A 238 -3.03 -18.09 -0.55
C THR A 238 -4.47 -18.23 -0.09
N SER A 239 -4.90 -17.33 0.77
CA SER A 239 -6.26 -17.18 1.26
C SER A 239 -6.77 -15.76 0.97
N TRP A 240 -8.08 -15.58 1.08
CA TRP A 240 -8.74 -14.28 0.95
C TRP A 240 -9.08 -13.74 2.35
N GLY A 241 -8.88 -12.44 2.58
CA GLY A 241 -9.24 -11.78 3.83
C GLY A 241 -8.12 -10.88 4.38
N GLY A 242 -8.38 -10.27 5.54
CA GLY A 242 -7.41 -9.43 6.23
C GLY A 242 -6.25 -10.24 6.84
N GLU A 243 -5.12 -9.58 7.06
CA GLU A 243 -3.94 -10.14 7.73
C GLU A 243 -3.83 -9.53 9.14
N PRO A 244 -3.51 -10.29 10.20
CA PRO A 244 -3.10 -11.69 10.15
C PRO A 244 -4.24 -12.66 9.86
N TYR A 245 -3.89 -13.71 9.13
CA TYR A 245 -4.69 -14.88 8.87
C TYR A 245 -4.15 -16.05 9.70
N SER A 246 -5.03 -16.76 10.40
CA SER A 246 -4.65 -17.94 11.17
C SER A 246 -4.52 -19.16 10.26
N TRP A 247 -3.30 -19.69 10.16
CA TRP A 247 -2.99 -20.86 9.36
C TRP A 247 -2.84 -22.09 10.24
N GLU A 248 -3.31 -23.22 9.70
CA GLU A 248 -3.09 -24.54 10.26
C GLU A 248 -2.72 -25.49 9.11
N ILE A 249 -1.45 -25.88 9.07
CA ILE A 249 -0.87 -26.70 8.02
C ILE A 249 -0.50 -28.07 8.58
N ASP A 250 -1.19 -29.10 8.12
CA ASP A 250 -0.88 -30.49 8.44
C ASP A 250 0.22 -31.02 7.53
N VAL A 251 1.28 -31.52 8.13
CA VAL A 251 2.41 -32.17 7.45
C VAL A 251 2.41 -33.65 7.82
N SER A 252 2.25 -34.51 6.83
CA SER A 252 2.24 -35.95 7.01
C SER A 252 3.18 -36.64 6.01
N THR A 253 3.51 -37.90 6.29
CA THR A 253 4.38 -38.70 5.44
C THR A 253 3.86 -40.12 5.32
N LEU A 254 4.14 -40.76 4.17
CA LEU A 254 3.96 -42.20 3.96
C LEU A 254 5.28 -42.97 4.03
N SER A 255 6.37 -42.30 4.43
CA SER A 255 7.70 -42.90 4.53
C SER A 255 7.99 -43.40 5.95
N ASP A 256 8.78 -44.46 6.06
CA ASP A 256 9.16 -45.08 7.34
C ASP A 256 9.99 -44.14 8.24
N ALA A 257 10.62 -43.12 7.66
CA ALA A 257 11.33 -42.08 8.38
C ALA A 257 11.15 -40.72 7.69
N MET A 258 10.88 -39.70 8.50
CA MET A 258 10.86 -38.30 8.09
C MET A 258 11.61 -37.46 9.12
N LEU A 259 12.57 -36.67 8.63
CA LEU A 259 13.17 -35.54 9.32
C LEU A 259 13.33 -34.45 8.28
N VAL A 260 12.49 -33.42 8.38
CA VAL A 260 12.50 -32.28 7.47
C VAL A 260 12.71 -31.01 8.28
N GLU A 261 13.57 -30.14 7.79
CA GLU A 261 13.60 -28.75 8.20
C GLU A 261 12.53 -28.01 7.39
N TYR A 262 11.80 -27.11 8.01
CA TYR A 262 10.87 -26.23 7.31
C TYR A 262 11.19 -24.77 7.56
N GLU A 263 10.90 -23.95 6.56
CA GLU A 263 10.95 -22.50 6.60
C GLU A 263 9.63 -21.96 6.08
N ILE A 264 9.12 -20.92 6.74
CA ILE A 264 7.90 -20.22 6.36
C ILE A 264 8.31 -18.80 6.02
N GLU A 265 8.01 -18.40 4.80
CA GLU A 265 7.96 -17.00 4.44
C GLU A 265 6.49 -16.58 4.30
N SER A 266 6.19 -15.31 4.56
CA SER A 266 4.83 -14.83 4.65
C SER A 266 4.69 -13.42 4.13
N THR A 267 3.49 -13.09 3.65
CA THR A 267 3.13 -11.71 3.34
C THR A 267 2.96 -10.86 4.61
N TRP A 268 2.73 -11.46 5.77
CA TRP A 268 2.65 -10.74 7.04
C TRP A 268 3.32 -11.54 8.17
N VAL A 269 4.02 -10.87 9.08
CA VAL A 269 4.61 -11.50 10.29
C VAL A 269 4.35 -10.63 11.51
N ASP A 270 4.49 -11.22 12.70
CA ASP A 270 4.30 -10.48 13.96
C ASP A 270 5.20 -9.23 14.01
N GLY A 271 4.62 -8.11 14.44
CA GLY A 271 5.24 -6.78 14.36
C GLY A 271 4.88 -5.97 13.11
N MET A 272 4.39 -6.59 12.03
CA MET A 272 3.77 -5.87 10.93
C MET A 272 2.39 -5.32 11.36
N PRO A 273 1.98 -4.13 10.90
CA PRO A 273 0.61 -3.67 11.15
C PRO A 273 -0.37 -4.64 10.49
N VAL A 274 -1.48 -4.92 11.17
CA VAL A 274 -2.63 -5.67 10.63
C VAL A 274 -2.99 -5.06 9.28
N ASN A 275 -3.02 -5.86 8.23
CA ASN A 275 -3.40 -5.38 6.91
C ASN A 275 -4.89 -5.00 6.95
N PRO A 276 -5.23 -3.69 6.83
CA PRO A 276 -6.62 -3.25 6.92
C PRO A 276 -7.37 -3.51 5.61
N CYS A 277 -6.69 -3.97 4.56
CA CYS A 277 -7.28 -4.29 3.28
C CYS A 277 -7.98 -5.65 3.32
N ILE A 278 -9.13 -5.65 3.98
CA ILE A 278 -10.16 -6.68 3.83
C ILE A 278 -10.86 -6.36 2.50
N TYR A 279 -10.51 -7.08 1.43
CA TYR A 279 -11.33 -7.09 0.21
C TYR A 279 -12.64 -7.84 0.46
#